data_AF-A0A5C6Q392-F1
#
_entry.id   AF-A0A5C6Q392-F1
#
_cell.length_a   1.000
_cell.length_b   1.000
_cell.length_c   1.000
_cell.angle_alpha   90.00
_cell.angle_beta   90.00
_cell.angle_gamma   90.00
#
_symmetry.space_group_name_H-M   'P 1'
#
loop_
_entity.id
_entity.type
_entity.pdbx_description
1 polymer ?
#
loop_
_entity_poly.entity_id
_entity_poly.type
_entity_poly.pdbx_seq_one_letter_code
_entity_poly.pdbx_strand_id
1 'polypeptide(L)'
;MLNEHRLEGIVTKKDDVLQAFLHGAGMCVGPVMMTAAAIIVGLLPILYDTGTGSEVMSRIATPMVGGMLNAVILTLLVLPTLFYLWRSSSIK
;
A
#
# COMPACT_ATOMS: atom_id res chain seq x y z
N MET A 1 24.06 -7.31 6.57
CA MET A 1 22.90 -6.74 7.31
C MET A 1 22.22 -7.74 8.24
N LEU A 2 21.46 -8.76 7.78
CA LEU A 2 20.85 -9.76 8.70
C LEU A 2 21.83 -10.81 9.27
N ASN A 3 22.97 -11.04 8.62
CA ASN A 3 24.00 -11.98 9.09
C ASN A 3 24.98 -11.37 10.11
N GLU A 4 24.99 -10.05 10.29
CA GLU A 4 25.93 -9.37 11.19
C GLU A 4 25.38 -9.26 12.62
N HIS A 5 24.06 -9.19 12.79
CA HIS A 5 23.41 -9.13 14.11
C HIS A 5 23.33 -10.46 14.87
N ARG A 6 23.72 -11.59 14.26
CA ARG A 6 23.71 -12.91 14.94
C ARG A 6 24.88 -13.07 15.92
N LEU A 7 25.93 -12.26 15.81
CA LEU A 7 27.14 -12.39 16.60
C LEU A 7 27.08 -11.66 17.95
N GLU A 8 26.07 -10.80 18.19
CA GLU A 8 26.05 -9.90 19.34
C GLU A 8 24.99 -10.21 20.42
N GLY A 9 24.29 -11.35 20.32
CA GLY A 9 23.35 -11.76 21.39
C GLY A 9 22.20 -10.78 21.64
N ILE A 10 21.80 -10.01 20.62
CA ILE A 10 20.76 -9.00 20.75
C ILE A 10 19.39 -9.70 20.77
N VAL A 11 18.84 -9.76 21.98
CA VAL A 11 17.48 -10.19 22.27
C VAL A 11 16.54 -9.37 21.37
N THR A 12 15.85 -10.03 20.45
CA THR A 12 14.98 -9.37 19.45
C THR A 12 13.85 -8.64 20.19
N LYS A 13 14.07 -7.36 20.46
CA LYS A 13 13.15 -6.53 21.22
C LYS A 13 12.00 -6.11 20.30
N LYS A 14 10.79 -5.95 20.85
CA LYS A 14 9.61 -5.53 20.07
C LYS A 14 9.84 -4.24 19.28
N ASP A 15 10.67 -3.34 19.82
CA ASP A 15 11.08 -2.09 19.18
C ASP A 15 11.83 -2.30 17.85
N ASP A 16 12.69 -3.31 17.75
CA ASP A 16 13.50 -3.58 16.55
C ASP A 16 12.62 -4.02 15.37
N VAL A 17 11.62 -4.84 15.68
CA VAL A 17 10.60 -5.29 14.72
C VAL A 17 9.72 -4.13 14.27
N LEU A 18 9.35 -3.24 15.18
CA LEU A 18 8.55 -2.05 14.87
C LEU A 18 9.33 -1.07 14.00
N GLN A 19 10.63 -0.90 14.27
CA GLN A 19 11.51 -0.04 13.46
C GLN A 19 11.71 -0.60 12.05
N ALA A 20 11.98 -1.90 11.91
CA ALA A 20 12.08 -2.55 10.60
C ALA A 20 10.75 -2.50 9.82
N PHE A 21 9.62 -2.66 10.51
CA PHE A 21 8.30 -2.55 9.93
C PHE A 21 7.99 -1.11 9.48
N LEU A 22 8.26 -0.08 10.29
CA LEU A 22 8.08 1.33 9.91
C LEU A 22 8.96 1.71 8.72
N HIS A 23 10.20 1.22 8.70
CA HIS A 23 11.13 1.45 7.59
C HIS A 23 10.64 0.79 6.29
N GLY A 24 10.17 -0.46 6.37
CA GLY A 24 9.59 -1.19 5.23
C GLY A 24 8.25 -0.61 4.74
N ALA A 25 7.37 -0.23 5.67
CA ALA A 25 6.09 0.41 5.36
C ALA A 25 6.32 1.75 4.66
N GLY A 26 7.23 2.59 5.16
CA GLY A 26 7.59 3.88 4.57
C GLY A 26 8.07 3.77 3.12
N MET A 27 8.88 2.75 2.80
CA MET A 27 9.33 2.51 1.42
C MET A 27 8.20 2.11 0.47
N CYS A 28 7.12 1.48 0.97
CA CYS A 28 5.98 1.08 0.16
C CYS A 28 4.99 2.22 -0.09
N VAL A 29 4.94 3.24 0.78
CA VAL A 29 4.03 4.39 0.62
C VAL A 29 4.31 5.16 -0.68
N GLY A 30 5.58 5.39 -1.02
CA GLY A 30 5.97 6.13 -2.24
C GLY A 30 5.42 5.51 -3.54
N PRO A 31 5.69 4.22 -3.82
CA PRO A 31 5.16 3.50 -4.98
C PRO A 31 3.63 3.47 -5.06
N VAL A 32 2.95 3.35 -3.91
CA VAL A 32 1.49 3.32 -3.84
C VAL A 32 0.90 4.69 -4.20
N MET A 33 1.47 5.76 -3.65
CA MET A 33 1.06 7.13 -3.96
C MET A 33 1.35 7.51 -5.41
N MET A 34 2.47 7.05 -5.98
CA MET A 34 2.79 7.23 -7.41
C MET A 34 1.69 6.65 -8.31
N THR A 35 1.25 5.43 -8.02
CA THR A 35 0.23 4.74 -8.82
C THR A 35 -1.12 5.44 -8.70
N ALA A 36 -1.53 5.81 -7.49
CA ALA A 36 -2.77 6.55 -7.25
C ALA A 36 -2.76 7.91 -7.97
N ALA A 37 -1.66 8.65 -7.89
CA ALA A 37 -1.50 9.93 -8.57
C ALA A 37 -1.56 9.77 -10.10
N ALA A 38 -0.87 8.78 -10.66
CA ALA A 38 -0.89 8.51 -12.10
C ALA A 38 -2.30 8.19 -12.61
N ILE A 39 -3.08 7.42 -11.85
CA ILE A 39 -4.47 7.09 -12.19
C ILE A 39 -5.34 8.34 -12.14
N ILE A 40 -5.26 9.13 -11.07
CA ILE A 40 -6.06 10.36 -10.94
C ILE A 40 -5.74 11.30 -12.10
N VAL A 41 -4.46 11.53 -12.41
CA VAL A 41 -4.02 12.40 -13.51
C VAL A 41 -4.43 11.85 -14.87
N GLY A 42 -4.30 10.54 -15.09
CA GLY A 42 -4.64 9.88 -16.36
C GLY A 42 -6.14 9.82 -16.66
N LEU A 43 -6.98 9.75 -15.62
CA LEU A 43 -8.44 9.72 -15.76
C LEU A 43 -9.12 11.08 -15.63
N LEU A 44 -8.43 12.10 -15.10
CA LEU A 44 -8.93 13.47 -15.03
C LEU A 44 -9.47 13.97 -16.39
N PRO A 45 -8.75 13.85 -17.53
CA PRO A 45 -9.28 14.31 -18.82
C PRO A 45 -10.47 13.48 -19.31
N ILE A 46 -10.52 12.18 -18.98
CA ILE A 46 -11.61 11.28 -19.39
C ILE A 46 -12.92 11.64 -18.65
N LEU A 47 -12.82 12.09 -17.39
CA LEU A 47 -13.98 12.53 -16.62
C LEU A 47 -14.50 13.90 -17.05
N TYR A 48 -13.63 14.78 -17.57
CA TYR A 48 -14.03 16.09 -18.10
C TYR A 48 -14.58 16.00 -19.54
N ASP A 49 -14.15 14.99 -20.31
CA ASP A 49 -14.63 14.80 -21.68
C ASP A 49 -16.09 14.29 -21.67
N THR A 50 -17.01 15.16 -22.08
CA THR A 50 -18.46 14.87 -22.19
C THR A 50 -18.85 14.55 -23.65
N GLY A 51 -17.95 13.93 -24.42
CA GLY A 51 -18.20 13.56 -25.82
C GLY A 51 -19.14 12.36 -25.99
N THR A 52 -19.67 12.18 -27.21
CA THR A 52 -20.54 11.04 -27.58
C THR A 52 -19.79 9.71 -27.38
N GLY A 53 -20.15 8.94 -26.35
CA GLY A 53 -19.45 7.71 -25.94
C GLY A 53 -18.86 7.76 -24.52
N SER A 54 -18.78 8.96 -23.92
CA SER A 54 -18.32 9.15 -22.54
C SER A 54 -19.17 8.40 -21.51
N GLU A 55 -20.48 8.23 -21.77
CA GLU A 55 -21.36 7.48 -20.87
C GLU A 55 -20.96 6.00 -20.72
N VAL A 56 -20.43 5.38 -21.79
CA VAL A 56 -19.96 3.98 -21.74
C VAL A 56 -18.58 3.89 -21.09
N MET A 57 -17.69 4.82 -21.44
CA MET A 57 -16.32 4.89 -20.88
C MET A 57 -16.35 5.15 -19.37
N SER A 58 -17.19 6.08 -18.92
CA SER A 58 -17.35 6.45 -17.51
C SER A 58 -17.86 5.27 -16.67
N ARG A 59 -18.81 4.48 -17.17
CA ARG A 59 -19.31 3.26 -16.48
C ARG A 59 -18.24 2.20 -16.22
N ILE A 60 -17.16 2.18 -17.02
CA ILE A 60 -16.03 1.24 -16.84
C ILE A 60 -14.93 1.89 -16.01
N ALA A 61 -14.63 3.17 -16.26
CA ALA A 61 -13.59 3.92 -15.59
C ALA A 61 -13.89 4.16 -14.10
N THR A 62 -15.12 4.54 -13.77
CA THR A 62 -15.55 4.84 -12.39
C THR A 62 -15.29 3.69 -11.41
N PRO A 63 -15.75 2.43 -11.67
CA PRO A 63 -15.48 1.32 -10.75
C PRO A 63 -14.00 0.92 -10.75
N MET A 64 -13.27 1.12 -11.84
CA MET A 64 -11.84 0.82 -11.91
C MET A 64 -11.02 1.75 -11.00
N VAL A 65 -11.31 3.06 -11.01
CA VAL A 65 -10.68 4.03 -10.11
C VAL A 65 -11.05 3.75 -8.65
N GLY A 66 -12.34 3.56 -8.37
CA GLY A 66 -12.80 3.27 -7.01
C GLY A 66 -12.22 1.96 -6.47
N GLY A 67 -12.18 0.92 -7.30
CA GLY A 67 -11.61 -0.38 -6.95
C GLY A 67 -10.11 -0.31 -6.67
N MET A 68 -9.35 0.42 -7.49
CA MET A 68 -7.91 0.57 -7.27
C MET A 68 -7.60 1.40 -6.02
N LEU A 69 -8.35 2.49 -5.78
CA LEU A 69 -8.23 3.29 -4.55
C LEU A 69 -8.52 2.43 -3.31
N ASN A 70 -9.61 1.66 -3.35
CA ASN A 70 -9.97 0.77 -2.25
C ASN A 70 -8.95 -0.35 -2.05
N ALA A 71 -8.45 -0.97 -3.13
CA ALA A 71 -7.42 -2.00 -3.05
C ALA A 71 -6.09 -1.46 -2.49
N VAL A 72 -5.72 -0.24 -2.85
CA VAL A 72 -4.56 0.47 -2.30
C VAL A 72 -4.74 0.70 -0.80
N ILE A 73 -5.89 1.24 -0.38
CA ILE A 73 -6.19 1.49 1.03
C ILE A 73 -6.20 0.17 1.80
N LEU A 74 -6.92 -0.85 1.30
CA LEU A 74 -6.92 -2.18 1.91
C LEU A 74 -5.50 -2.74 1.99
N THR A 75 -4.69 -2.65 0.94
CA THR A 75 -3.33 -3.21 0.97
C THR A 75 -2.47 -2.48 2.00
N LEU A 76 -2.51 -1.15 2.01
CA LEU A 76 -1.69 -0.33 2.91
C LEU A 76 -2.18 -0.37 4.36
N LEU A 77 -3.44 -0.72 4.63
CA LEU A 77 -3.99 -0.86 5.99
C LEU A 77 -4.01 -2.32 6.48
N VAL A 78 -4.34 -3.26 5.60
CA VAL A 78 -4.49 -4.69 5.91
C VAL A 78 -3.15 -5.40 5.96
N LEU A 79 -2.23 -5.19 5.00
CA LEU A 79 -0.89 -5.80 5.10
C LEU A 79 -0.19 -5.48 6.42
N PRO A 80 -0.13 -4.21 6.89
CA PRO A 80 0.56 -3.94 8.14
C PRO A 80 -0.16 -4.49 9.36
N THR A 81 -1.49 -4.41 9.37
CA THR A 81 -2.30 -4.97 10.46
C THR A 81 -2.14 -6.48 10.54
N LEU A 82 -2.15 -7.16 9.39
CA LEU A 82 -1.99 -8.61 9.29
C LEU A 82 -0.57 -9.04 9.66
N PHE A 83 0.45 -8.30 9.21
CA PHE A 83 1.84 -8.53 9.58
C PHE A 83 2.06 -8.36 11.08
N TYR A 84 1.52 -7.30 11.68
CA TYR A 84 1.59 -7.06 13.12
C TYR A 84 0.89 -8.17 13.91
N LEU A 85 -0.32 -8.57 13.50
CA LEU A 85 -1.09 -9.63 14.15
C LEU A 85 -0.40 -11.00 14.04
N TRP A 86 0.11 -11.35 12.86
CA TRP A 86 0.82 -12.61 12.63
C TRP A 86 2.12 -12.66 13.45
N ARG A 87 2.88 -11.56 13.47
CA ARG A 87 4.11 -11.45 14.29
C ARG A 87 3.80 -11.48 15.78
N SER A 88 2.75 -10.80 16.24
CA SER A 88 2.31 -10.84 17.64
C SER A 88 1.79 -12.21 18.05
N SER A 89 1.18 -12.97 17.13
CA SER A 89 0.72 -14.34 17.38
C SER A 89 1.86 -15.36 17.35
N SER A 90 2.94 -15.08 16.62
CA SER A 90 4.18 -15.87 16.61
C SER A 90 5.07 -15.63 17.83
N ILE A 91 4.81 -14.58 18.62
CA ILE A 91 5.45 -14.37 19.93
C ILE A 91 4.49 -14.93 20.98
N LYS A 92 4.60 -16.23 21.24
CA LYS A 92 4.05 -16.88 22.43
C LYS A 92 5.09 -17.78 23.05
#